data_AF-A0A3M1GL60-F1
#
_entry.id   AF-A0A3M1GL60-F1
#
_cell.length_a   1.000
_cell.length_b   1.000
_cell.length_c   1.000
_cell.angle_alpha   90.00
_cell.angle_beta   90.00
_cell.angle_gamma   90.00
#
_symmetry.space_group_name_H-M   'P 1'
#
loop_
_entity.id
_entity.type
_entity.pdbx_description
1 polymer ?
#
loop_
_entity_poly.entity_id
_entity_poly.type
_entity_poly.pdbx_seq_one_letter_code
_entity_poly.pdbx_strand_id
1 'polypeptide(L)' 'WNGCELCHPDIFGVKKGATHYSMQDIFNGKFCGACHGKVAFALYDCRLCHTKDVY' A
#
# COMPACT_ATOMS: atom_id res chain seq x y z
N TRP A 1 3.71 14.16 10.86
CA TRP A 1 4.42 14.36 9.58
C TRP A 1 4.02 13.22 8.66
N ASN A 2 2.91 13.38 7.92
CA ASN A 2 2.38 12.48 6.89
C ASN A 2 1.43 13.34 6.03
N GLY A 3 2.02 14.28 5.29
CA GLY A 3 1.26 15.21 4.44
C GLY A 3 0.62 14.50 3.25
N CYS A 4 -0.32 15.16 2.59
CA CYS A 4 -0.99 14.62 1.40
C CYS A 4 0.02 14.31 0.29
N GLU A 5 1.04 15.14 0.17
CA GLU A 5 2.15 15.07 -0.77
C GLU A 5 3.04 13.84 -0.59
N LEU A 6 3.00 13.17 0.56
CA LEU A 6 3.77 11.96 0.80
C LEU A 6 3.23 10.78 -0.04
N CYS A 7 1.92 10.78 -0.28
CA CYS A 7 1.23 9.70 -0.97
C CYS A 7 0.74 10.11 -2.36
N HIS A 8 0.36 11.37 -2.53
CA HIS A 8 -0.27 11.87 -3.75
C HIS A 8 0.63 12.89 -4.48
N PRO A 9 0.66 12.85 -5.82
CA PRO A 9 0.00 11.89 -6.72
C PRO A 9 0.84 10.64 -7.02
N ASP A 10 2.07 10.57 -6.50
CA ASP A 10 3.09 9.63 -6.95
C ASP A 10 2.78 8.17 -6.59
N ILE A 11 2.35 7.92 -5.35
CA ILE A 11 2.04 6.57 -4.85
C ILE A 11 0.60 6.22 -5.17
N PHE A 12 -0.33 7.13 -4.90
CA PHE A 12 -1.75 6.96 -5.20
C PHE A 12 -2.26 8.15 -6.01
N GLY A 13 -3.13 7.89 -6.97
CA GLY A 13 -3.85 8.93 -7.69
C GLY A 13 -4.77 9.69 -6.74
N VAL A 14 -4.92 11.00 -6.97
CA VAL A 14 -5.77 11.86 -6.14
C VAL A 14 -7.26 11.46 -6.22
N LYS A 15 -7.68 10.93 -7.38
CA LYS A 15 -9.05 10.47 -7.59
C LYS A 15 -9.22 9.04 -7.05
N LYS A 16 -10.29 8.83 -6.28
CA LYS A 16 -10.68 7.50 -5.78
C LYS A 16 -10.80 6.49 -6.95
N GLY A 17 -10.14 5.35 -6.80
CA GLY A 17 -10.17 4.27 -7.79
C GLY A 17 -9.36 4.56 -9.06
N ALA A 18 -8.56 5.64 -9.11
CA ALA A 18 -7.66 5.88 -10.24
C ALA A 18 -6.47 4.92 -10.27
N THR A 19 -6.14 4.34 -9.11
CA THR A 19 -4.98 3.47 -8.94
C THR A 19 -5.45 2.06 -8.65
N HIS A 20 -5.12 1.14 -9.56
CA HIS A 20 -5.29 -0.29 -9.38
C HIS A 20 -3.92 -0.92 -9.15
N TYR A 21 -3.83 -1.80 -8.16
CA TYR A 21 -2.58 -2.45 -7.79
C TYR A 21 -2.83 -3.86 -7.29
N SER A 22 -1.80 -4.69 -7.39
CA SER A 22 -1.80 -6.08 -6.92
C SER A 22 -0.90 -6.25 -5.69
N MET A 23 -1.01 -7.40 -5.03
CA MET A 23 -0.03 -7.76 -3.99
C MET A 23 1.38 -7.91 -4.55
N GLN A 24 1.55 -8.31 -5.81
CA GLN A 24 2.87 -8.34 -6.44
C GLN A 24 3.48 -6.94 -6.54
N ASP A 25 2.69 -5.91 -6.87
CA ASP A 25 3.18 -4.53 -6.90
C ASP A 25 3.62 -4.06 -5.51
N ILE A 26 2.85 -4.44 -4.48
CA ILE A 26 3.16 -4.13 -3.09
C ILE A 26 4.48 -4.78 -2.66
N PHE A 27 4.70 -6.05 -2.99
CA PHE A 27 5.99 -6.72 -2.71
C PHE A 27 7.16 -6.12 -3.49
N ASN A 28 6.90 -5.53 -4.67
CA ASN A 28 7.89 -4.78 -5.45
C ASN A 28 8.16 -3.36 -4.91
N GLY A 29 7.62 -3.00 -3.74
CA GLY A 29 7.85 -1.71 -3.09
C GLY A 29 6.97 -0.57 -3.62
N LYS A 30 5.92 -0.86 -4.39
CA LYS A 30 4.96 0.14 -4.87
C LYS A 30 3.76 0.25 -3.94
N PHE A 31 3.00 1.35 -4.04
CA PHE A 31 1.77 1.57 -3.28
C PHE A 31 1.99 1.42 -1.76
N CYS A 32 1.27 0.51 -1.11
CA CYS A 32 1.46 0.20 0.31
C CYS A 32 2.89 -0.25 0.62
N GLY A 33 3.54 -0.93 -0.32
CA GLY A 33 4.92 -1.42 -0.19
C GLY A 33 5.98 -0.32 -0.16
N ALA A 34 5.63 0.92 -0.50
CA ALA A 34 6.54 2.06 -0.36
C ALA A 34 6.93 2.30 1.10
N CYS A 35 6.08 1.87 2.05
CA CYS A 35 6.34 2.01 3.49
C CYS A 35 6.30 0.68 4.24
N HIS A 36 5.35 -0.20 3.94
CA HIS A 36 5.17 -1.47 4.64
C HIS A 36 6.28 -2.48 4.30
N GLY A 37 6.99 -2.97 5.32
CA GLY A 37 8.12 -3.89 5.22
C GLY A 37 9.47 -3.28 5.62
N LYS A 38 9.66 -1.96 5.46
CA LYS A 38 10.88 -1.25 5.84
C LYS A 38 10.66 -0.19 6.90
N VAL A 39 9.60 0.59 6.78
CA VAL A 39 9.26 1.72 7.67
C VAL A 39 8.07 1.38 8.56
N ALA A 40 7.09 0.66 8.01
CA ALA A 40 5.94 0.13 8.73
C ALA A 40 6.01 -1.41 8.82
N PHE A 41 5.00 -2.01 9.45
CA PHE A 41 4.92 -3.45 9.68
C PHE A 41 5.11 -4.30 8.40
N ALA A 42 5.53 -5.54 8.60
CA ALA A 42 5.83 -6.47 7.50
C ALA A 42 4.56 -6.93 6.76
N LEU A 43 4.70 -7.17 5.46
CA LEU A 43 3.61 -7.56 4.55
C LEU A 43 3.15 -9.02 4.68
N TYR A 44 3.64 -9.76 5.68
CA TYR A 44 3.32 -11.17 5.89
C TYR A 44 2.10 -11.40 6.78
N ASP A 45 1.66 -10.38 7.52
CA ASP A 45 0.42 -10.45 8.29
C ASP A 45 -0.77 -9.96 7.45
N CYS A 46 -1.36 -10.91 6.71
CA CYS A 46 -2.44 -10.63 5.76
C CYS A 46 -3.66 -9.96 6.43
N ARG A 47 -3.90 -10.22 7.72
CA ARG A 47 -5.11 -9.75 8.43
C ARG A 47 -5.07 -8.26 8.79
N LEU A 48 -3.89 -7.63 8.73
CA LEU A 48 -3.76 -6.20 8.99
C LEU A 48 -4.40 -5.34 7.89
N CYS A 49 -4.47 -5.85 6.66
CA CYS A 49 -5.10 -5.16 5.53
C CYS A 49 -6.36 -5.88 5.03
N HIS A 50 -6.37 -7.20 5.06
CA HIS A 50 -7.50 -8.00 4.59
C HIS A 50 -8.42 -8.36 5.74
N THR A 51 -9.61 -7.75 5.76
CA THR A 51 -10.66 -8.03 6.74
C THR A 51 -11.36 -9.38 6.53
N LYS A 52 -11.01 -10.11 5.48
CA LYS A 52 -11.52 -11.43 5.14
C LYS A 52 -10.33 -12.37 4.97
N ASP A 53 -10.54 -13.65 5.24
CA ASP A 53 -9.49 -14.64 5.04
C ASP A 53 -9.04 -14.65 3.56
N VAL A 54 -7.73 -14.57 3.38
CA VAL A 54 -7.06 -14.61 2.07
C VAL A 54 -6.70 -16.08 1.86
N TYR A 55 -7.44 -16.76 0.99
CA TYR A 55 -7.23 -18.17 0.64
C TYR A 55 -6.34 -18.31 -0.59
#